data_AF-A0A7C5AX27-F1
#
_entry.id   AF-A0A7C5AX27-F1
#
_cell.length_a   1.000
_cell.length_b   1.000
_cell.length_c   1.000
_cell.angle_alpha   90.00
_cell.angle_beta   90.00
_cell.angle_gamma   90.00
#
_symmetry.space_group_name_H-M   'P 1'
#
loop_
_entity.id
_entity.type
_entity.pdbx_description
1 polymer ?
#
loop_
_entity_poly.entity_id
_entity_poly.type
_entity_poly.pdbx_seq_one_letter_code
_entity_poly.pdbx_strand_id
1 'polypeptide(L)'
;MGSTKQEKKKQREPLPPLRVWLPAVVVGWLVPGGGHFFLKRHGRGLLLFFAITSTFLIGIMLRGVLFQPRTGDLLTTIIYCGGFIGDLASGLLYLLTIWLGYNQPDVAGFMHDYGTKFLVTAGLLNVLAMVDAYEIAAGKKT
;
A
#
# COMPACT_ATOMS: atom_id res chain seq x y z
N MET A 1 13.08 6.84 46.35
CA MET A 1 12.07 7.59 45.58
C MET A 1 12.74 8.05 44.29
N GLY A 2 12.28 7.56 43.13
CA GLY A 2 12.68 8.08 41.82
C GLY A 2 13.57 7.14 40.97
N SER A 3 12.95 6.14 40.33
CA SER A 3 13.53 5.38 39.22
C SER A 3 13.93 6.30 38.06
N THR A 4 15.22 6.55 37.88
CA THR A 4 15.75 7.29 36.73
C THR A 4 15.85 6.37 35.51
N LYS A 5 14.83 6.46 34.65
CA LYS A 5 14.80 6.10 33.21
C LYS A 5 16.08 5.50 32.64
N GLN A 6 16.17 4.16 32.64
CA GLN A 6 16.94 3.41 31.64
C GLN A 6 16.08 3.30 30.37
N GLU A 7 15.95 4.41 29.63
CA GLU A 7 15.36 4.37 28.29
C GLU A 7 16.40 3.78 27.34
N LYS A 8 16.31 2.46 27.18
CA LYS A 8 17.09 1.60 26.29
C LYS A 8 17.21 2.27 24.91
N LYS A 9 18.33 2.95 24.67
CA LYS A 9 18.67 3.58 23.38
C LYS A 9 18.83 2.45 22.37
N LYS A 10 17.72 2.05 21.74
CA LYS A 10 17.64 1.03 20.69
C LYS A 10 18.66 1.44 19.62
N GLN A 11 19.81 0.77 19.61
CA GLN A 11 20.84 0.96 18.59
C GLN A 11 20.13 0.83 17.24
N ARG A 12 20.01 1.95 16.51
CA ARG A 12 19.51 1.94 15.15
C ARG A 12 20.56 1.18 14.36
N GLU A 13 20.29 -0.08 14.05
CA GLU A 13 21.09 -0.86 13.09
C GLU A 13 21.36 0.03 11.87
N PRO A 14 22.61 0.07 11.35
CA PRO A 14 22.93 0.91 10.21
C PRO A 14 21.97 0.58 9.07
N LEU A 15 21.27 1.61 8.58
CA LEU A 15 20.32 1.42 7.49
C LEU A 15 21.09 0.79 6.31
N PRO A 16 20.57 -0.29 5.70
CA PRO A 16 21.21 -0.89 4.55
C PRO A 16 21.34 0.16 3.44
N PRO A 17 22.40 0.09 2.62
CA PRO A 17 22.62 1.07 1.57
C PRO A 17 21.39 1.17 0.65
N LEU A 18 20.95 2.41 0.39
CA LEU A 18 19.77 2.74 -0.41
C LEU A 18 19.68 1.94 -1.72
N ARG A 19 20.81 1.68 -2.37
CA ARG A 19 20.89 0.90 -3.61
C ARG A 19 20.34 -0.52 -3.52
N VAL A 20 20.31 -1.14 -2.34
CA VAL A 20 19.92 -2.54 -2.17
C VAL A 20 18.40 -2.67 -2.01
N TRP A 21 17.78 -1.80 -1.22
CA TRP A 21 16.35 -1.91 -0.90
C TRP A 21 15.47 -1.02 -1.78
N LEU A 22 15.99 0.09 -2.31
CA LEU A 22 15.20 1.03 -3.12
C LEU A 22 14.65 0.40 -4.40
N PRO A 23 15.42 -0.43 -5.16
CA PRO A 23 14.86 -1.15 -6.31
C PRO A 23 13.74 -2.13 -5.90
N ALA A 24 13.89 -2.84 -4.78
CA ALA A 24 12.89 -3.79 -4.29
C ALA A 24 11.58 -3.09 -3.90
N VAL A 25 11.67 -1.92 -3.26
CA VAL A 25 10.51 -1.11 -2.88
C VAL A 25 9.85 -0.47 -4.11
N VAL A 26 10.62 0.08 -5.05
CA VAL A 26 10.08 0.69 -6.28
C VAL A 26 9.39 -0.35 -7.15
N VAL A 27 9.98 -1.53 -7.30
CA VAL A 27 9.36 -2.63 -8.06
C VAL A 27 8.15 -3.19 -7.32
N GLY A 28 8.18 -3.27 -5.99
CA GLY A 28 7.02 -3.66 -5.17
C GLY A 28 5.90 -2.63 -5.15
N TRP A 29 6.23 -1.34 -5.27
CA TRP A 29 5.23 -0.29 -5.46
C TRP A 29 4.56 -0.43 -6.81
N LEU A 30 5.36 -0.58 -7.87
CA LEU A 30 4.85 -0.64 -9.23
C LEU A 30 4.03 -1.90 -9.45
N VAL A 31 4.59 -3.08 -9.24
CA VAL A 31 3.87 -4.35 -9.37
C VAL A 31 3.56 -4.88 -7.98
N PRO A 32 2.27 -5.11 -7.63
CA PRO A 32 1.92 -5.73 -6.35
C PRO A 32 2.72 -7.02 -6.12
N GLY A 33 3.49 -7.10 -5.04
CA GLY A 33 4.35 -8.27 -4.77
C GLY A 33 5.60 -8.42 -5.66
N GLY A 34 5.89 -7.47 -6.55
CA GLY A 34 7.04 -7.46 -7.46
C GLY A 34 8.39 -7.41 -6.74
N GLY A 35 8.45 -6.76 -5.57
CA GLY A 35 9.66 -6.73 -4.73
C GLY A 35 10.14 -8.14 -4.32
N HIS A 36 9.23 -9.08 -4.12
CA HIS A 36 9.57 -10.46 -3.75
C HIS A 36 10.02 -11.30 -4.96
N PHE A 37 9.55 -10.98 -6.16
CA PHE A 37 10.09 -11.56 -7.39
C PHE A 37 11.55 -11.17 -7.58
N PHE A 38 11.90 -9.90 -7.31
CA PHE A 38 13.28 -9.44 -7.37
C PHE A 38 14.18 -10.13 -6.33
N LEU A 39 13.63 -10.48 -5.16
CA LEU A 39 14.33 -11.20 -4.09
C LEU A 39 14.32 -12.74 -4.23
N LYS A 40 13.99 -13.29 -5.42
CA LYS A 40 13.91 -14.75 -5.72
C LYS A 40 12.96 -15.54 -4.81
N ARG A 41 11.98 -14.89 -4.16
CA ARG A 41 10.99 -15.53 -3.29
C ARG A 41 9.62 -15.54 -3.95
N HIS A 42 9.55 -16.29 -5.03
CA HIS A 42 8.40 -16.35 -5.94
C HIS A 42 7.09 -16.72 -5.22
N GLY A 43 7.12 -17.66 -4.26
CA GLY A 43 5.91 -18.08 -3.55
C GLY A 43 5.23 -16.95 -2.75
N ARG A 44 6.01 -16.17 -1.99
CA ARG A 44 5.49 -15.04 -1.20
C ARG A 44 5.01 -13.90 -2.11
N GLY A 45 5.78 -13.58 -3.15
CA GLY A 45 5.41 -12.55 -4.12
C GLY A 45 4.11 -12.87 -4.85
N LEU A 46 3.94 -14.13 -5.25
CA LEU A 46 2.75 -14.59 -5.96
C LEU A 46 1.52 -14.56 -5.03
N LEU A 47 1.64 -15.02 -3.79
CA LEU A 47 0.55 -14.96 -2.81
C LEU A 47 0.10 -13.52 -2.54
N LEU A 48 1.04 -12.59 -2.35
CA LEU A 48 0.73 -11.16 -2.16
C LEU A 48 0.12 -10.52 -3.41
N PHE A 49 0.66 -10.83 -4.59
CA PHE A 49 0.11 -10.37 -5.86
C PHE A 49 -1.36 -10.79 -6.02
N PHE A 50 -1.66 -12.07 -5.79
CA PHE A 50 -3.03 -12.57 -5.88
C PHE A 50 -3.94 -11.96 -4.81
N ALA A 51 -3.47 -11.81 -3.58
CA ALA A 51 -4.26 -11.20 -2.50
C ALA A 51 -4.61 -9.73 -2.79
N ILE A 52 -3.61 -8.93 -3.17
CA ILE A 52 -3.80 -7.50 -3.47
C ILE A 52 -4.67 -7.33 -4.72
N THR A 53 -4.36 -8.06 -5.79
CA THR A 53 -5.09 -7.96 -7.06
C THR A 53 -6.54 -8.40 -6.91
N SER A 54 -6.81 -9.51 -6.21
CA SER A 54 -8.20 -9.96 -5.99
C SER A 54 -8.99 -8.97 -5.14
N THR A 55 -8.41 -8.45 -4.06
CA THR A 55 -9.02 -7.42 -3.20
C THR A 55 -9.36 -6.16 -4.03
N PHE A 56 -8.44 -5.72 -4.88
CA PHE A 56 -8.64 -4.56 -5.74
C PHE A 56 -9.72 -4.80 -6.79
N LEU A 57 -9.70 -5.96 -7.46
CA LEU A 57 -10.72 -6.33 -8.45
C LEU A 57 -12.11 -6.40 -7.83
N ILE A 58 -12.24 -6.96 -6.63
CA ILE A 58 -13.50 -6.95 -5.89
C ILE A 58 -13.95 -5.51 -5.62
N GLY A 59 -13.04 -4.62 -5.21
CA GLY A 59 -13.33 -3.19 -5.03
C GLY A 59 -13.88 -2.52 -6.30
N ILE A 60 -13.29 -2.83 -7.45
CA ILE A 60 -13.75 -2.33 -8.76
C ILE A 60 -15.10 -2.92 -9.15
N MET A 61 -15.32 -4.23 -8.94
CA MET A 61 -16.59 -4.91 -9.23
C MET A 61 -17.75 -4.36 -8.38
N LEU A 62 -17.46 -3.97 -7.13
CA LEU A 62 -18.40 -3.32 -6.23
C LEU A 62 -18.63 -1.83 -6.54
N ARG A 63 -18.07 -1.34 -7.65
CA ARG A 63 -18.16 0.07 -8.07
C ARG A 63 -17.59 1.04 -7.03
N GLY A 64 -16.52 0.64 -6.34
CA GLY A 64 -15.82 1.50 -5.41
C GLY A 64 -15.38 2.82 -6.05
N VAL A 65 -15.44 3.89 -5.28
CA VAL A 65 -15.02 5.22 -5.72
C VAL A 65 -13.54 5.40 -5.37
N LEU A 66 -12.74 5.85 -6.33
CA LEU A 66 -11.37 6.24 -6.06
C LEU A 66 -11.37 7.63 -5.43
N PHE A 67 -10.67 7.79 -4.31
CA PHE A 67 -10.58 9.06 -3.63
C PHE A 67 -9.87 10.07 -4.52
N GLN A 68 -10.49 11.22 -4.72
CA GLN A 68 -9.86 12.37 -5.37
C GLN A 68 -9.39 13.34 -4.28
N PRO A 69 -8.19 13.93 -4.42
CA PRO A 69 -7.68 14.88 -3.44
C PRO A 69 -8.61 16.11 -3.41
N ARG A 70 -9.40 16.23 -2.33
CA ARG A 70 -10.23 17.39 -2.05
C ARG A 70 -9.71 18.09 -0.82
N THR A 71 -9.51 19.39 -0.96
CA THR A 71 -9.08 20.27 0.13
C THR A 71 -10.28 21.13 0.53
N GLY A 72 -10.66 21.05 1.80
CA GLY A 72 -11.78 21.76 2.39
C GLY A 72 -11.54 21.87 3.89
N ASP A 73 -12.47 21.37 4.70
CA ASP A 73 -12.25 21.24 6.15
C ASP A 73 -11.13 20.24 6.48
N LEU A 74 -10.58 20.33 7.70
CA LEU A 74 -9.48 19.48 8.17
C LEU A 74 -9.83 17.98 8.06
N LEU A 75 -11.04 17.60 8.47
CA LEU A 75 -11.50 16.21 8.40
C LEU A 75 -11.62 15.71 6.96
N THR A 76 -12.21 16.52 6.08
CA THR A 76 -12.32 16.22 4.65
C THR A 76 -10.95 16.04 4.02
N THR A 77 -10.02 16.94 4.30
CA THR A 77 -8.66 16.88 3.77
C THR A 77 -7.95 15.61 4.22
N ILE A 78 -8.04 15.24 5.50
CA ILE A 78 -7.41 14.02 6.02
C ILE A 78 -8.02 12.77 5.38
N ILE A 79 -9.34 12.68 5.28
CA ILE A 79 -10.05 11.51 4.73
C ILE A 79 -9.73 11.35 3.23
N TYR A 80 -9.90 12.41 2.44
CA TYR A 80 -9.77 12.32 0.99
C TYR A 80 -8.32 12.23 0.54
N CYS A 81 -7.39 12.98 1.14
CA CYS A 81 -5.98 12.84 0.82
C CYS A 81 -5.41 11.51 1.34
N GLY A 82 -5.83 11.06 2.53
CA GLY A 82 -5.43 9.76 3.07
C GLY A 82 -5.93 8.60 2.21
N GLY A 83 -7.20 8.64 1.81
CA GLY A 83 -7.78 7.69 0.88
C GLY A 83 -7.09 7.69 -0.48
N PHE A 84 -6.78 8.86 -1.03
CA PHE A 84 -6.05 9.01 -2.28
C PHE A 84 -4.64 8.40 -2.21
N ILE A 85 -3.92 8.61 -1.09
CA ILE A 85 -2.62 7.98 -0.86
C ILE A 85 -2.78 6.46 -0.77
N GLY A 86 -3.85 5.97 -0.14
CA GLY A 86 -4.20 4.56 -0.11
C GLY A 86 -4.40 4.01 -1.53
N ASP A 87 -5.23 4.65 -2.34
CA ASP A 87 -5.47 4.23 -3.72
C ASP A 87 -4.19 4.28 -4.56
N LEU A 88 -3.39 5.34 -4.46
CA LEU A 88 -2.09 5.48 -5.12
C LEU A 88 -1.09 4.40 -4.69
N ALA A 89 -1.18 3.92 -3.44
CA ALA A 89 -0.31 2.86 -2.95
C ALA A 89 -0.57 1.51 -3.64
N SER A 90 -1.74 1.30 -4.26
CA SER A 90 -1.99 0.12 -5.10
C SER A 90 -1.15 0.09 -6.40
N GLY A 91 -0.44 1.18 -6.70
CA GLY A 91 0.62 1.21 -7.72
C GLY A 91 0.08 1.07 -9.14
N LEU A 92 0.55 0.07 -9.88
CA LEU A 92 0.09 -0.20 -11.25
C LEU A 92 -1.42 -0.41 -11.34
N LEU A 93 -2.07 -0.96 -10.30
CA LEU A 93 -3.52 -1.16 -10.32
C LEU A 93 -4.28 0.17 -10.40
N TYR A 94 -3.84 1.19 -9.66
CA TYR A 94 -4.37 2.55 -9.75
C TYR A 94 -4.08 3.22 -11.09
N LEU A 95 -2.88 3.03 -11.63
CA LEU A 95 -2.54 3.57 -12.96
C LEU A 95 -3.40 2.94 -14.06
N LEU A 96 -3.66 1.63 -13.96
CA LEU A 96 -4.54 0.92 -14.88
C LEU A 96 -5.99 1.41 -14.79
N THR A 97 -6.52 1.69 -13.59
CA THR A 97 -7.88 2.21 -13.46
C THR A 97 -8.02 3.61 -14.06
N ILE A 98 -7.03 4.48 -13.88
CA ILE A 98 -6.99 5.78 -14.56
C ILE A 98 -6.94 5.59 -16.07
N TRP A 99 -6.05 4.71 -16.56
CA TRP A 99 -5.88 4.48 -18.00
C TRP A 99 -7.13 3.89 -18.65
N LEU A 100 -7.85 3.02 -17.94
CA LEU A 100 -9.14 2.48 -18.37
C LEU A 100 -10.32 3.46 -18.21
N GLY A 101 -10.07 4.68 -17.70
CA GLY A 101 -11.10 5.70 -17.53
C GLY A 101 -12.11 5.38 -16.42
N TYR A 102 -11.71 4.58 -15.43
CA TYR A 102 -12.59 4.22 -14.32
C TYR A 102 -12.89 5.45 -13.46
N ASN A 103 -14.10 6.00 -13.63
CA ASN A 103 -14.55 7.17 -12.91
C ASN A 103 -15.98 6.93 -12.42
N GLN A 104 -16.09 6.44 -11.19
CA GLN A 104 -17.38 6.14 -10.58
C GLN A 104 -17.90 7.34 -9.78
N PRO A 105 -19.15 7.77 -10.01
CA PRO A 105 -19.73 8.86 -9.25
C PRO A 105 -19.88 8.45 -7.79
N ASP A 106 -19.62 9.39 -6.89
CA ASP A 106 -19.81 9.21 -5.46
C ASP A 106 -21.32 9.15 -5.16
N VAL A 107 -21.85 7.93 -5.09
CA VAL A 107 -23.25 7.64 -4.83
C VAL A 107 -23.40 6.87 -3.54
N ALA A 108 -24.32 7.32 -2.69
CA ALA A 108 -24.60 6.65 -1.44
C ALA A 108 -25.15 5.24 -1.69
N GLY A 109 -24.49 4.23 -1.11
CA GLY A 109 -24.96 2.86 -1.17
C GLY A 109 -23.96 1.89 -0.58
N PHE A 110 -24.47 0.89 0.14
CA PHE A 110 -23.65 -0.09 0.83
C PHE A 110 -22.58 -0.73 -0.05
N MET A 111 -22.94 -1.14 -1.27
CA MET A 111 -21.99 -1.77 -2.20
C MET A 111 -20.82 -0.84 -2.58
N HIS A 112 -21.10 0.42 -2.87
CA HIS A 112 -20.08 1.41 -3.27
C HIS A 112 -19.15 1.73 -2.09
N ASP A 113 -19.71 1.91 -0.89
CA ASP A 113 -18.94 2.19 0.33
C ASP A 113 -18.01 1.03 0.70
N TYR A 114 -18.47 -0.22 0.53
CA TYR A 114 -17.61 -1.39 0.71
C TYR A 114 -16.55 -1.47 -0.38
N GLY A 115 -16.92 -1.22 -1.64
CA GLY A 115 -16.00 -1.22 -2.77
C GLY A 115 -14.82 -0.26 -2.56
N THR A 116 -15.11 0.98 -2.15
CA THR A 116 -14.08 1.99 -1.84
C THR A 116 -13.14 1.52 -0.73
N LYS A 117 -13.66 0.86 0.32
CA LYS A 117 -12.83 0.30 1.40
C LYS A 117 -11.95 -0.84 0.90
N PHE A 118 -12.43 -1.68 -0.01
CA PHE A 118 -11.62 -2.73 -0.63
C PHE A 118 -10.47 -2.15 -1.45
N LEU A 119 -10.71 -1.07 -2.21
CA LEU A 119 -9.67 -0.38 -2.98
C LEU A 119 -8.56 0.17 -2.08
N VAL A 120 -8.93 0.90 -1.03
CA VAL A 120 -7.97 1.42 -0.04
C VAL A 120 -7.23 0.28 0.66
N THR A 121 -7.93 -0.79 1.03
CA THR A 121 -7.33 -1.97 1.67
C THR A 121 -6.29 -2.62 0.76
N ALA A 122 -6.57 -2.77 -0.53
CA ALA A 122 -5.61 -3.29 -1.49
C ALA A 122 -4.34 -2.42 -1.58
N GLY A 123 -4.51 -1.09 -1.57
CA GLY A 123 -3.39 -0.16 -1.50
C GLY A 123 -2.54 -0.31 -0.24
N LEU A 124 -3.19 -0.38 0.93
CA LEU A 124 -2.50 -0.59 2.22
C LEU A 124 -1.78 -1.95 2.28
N LEU A 125 -2.38 -3.01 1.73
CA LEU A 125 -1.72 -4.31 1.61
C LEU A 125 -0.47 -4.22 0.73
N ASN A 126 -0.49 -3.43 -0.34
CA ASN A 126 0.70 -3.18 -1.15
C ASN A 126 1.78 -2.42 -0.37
N VAL A 127 1.41 -1.47 0.50
CA VAL A 127 2.36 -0.83 1.42
C VAL A 127 3.01 -1.85 2.35
N LEU A 128 2.23 -2.75 2.94
CA LEU A 128 2.78 -3.80 3.79
C LEU A 128 3.70 -4.73 3.02
N ALA A 129 3.37 -5.08 1.78
CA ALA A 129 4.24 -5.87 0.90
C ALA A 129 5.55 -5.14 0.59
N MET A 130 5.50 -3.82 0.34
CA MET A 130 6.70 -3.00 0.16
C MET A 130 7.58 -2.97 1.41
N VAL A 131 6.98 -2.85 2.60
CA VAL A 131 7.70 -2.86 3.88
C VAL A 131 8.32 -4.24 4.12
N ASP A 132 7.61 -5.33 3.85
CA ASP A 132 8.18 -6.68 3.98
C ASP A 132 9.33 -6.90 2.99
N ALA A 133 9.20 -6.46 1.74
CA ALA A 133 10.29 -6.49 0.76
C ALA A 133 11.50 -5.65 1.21
N TYR A 134 11.27 -4.48 1.81
CA TYR A 134 12.33 -3.67 2.42
C TYR A 134 13.01 -4.41 3.57
N GLU A 135 12.27 -5.04 4.48
CA GLU A 135 12.84 -5.78 5.62
C GLU A 135 13.69 -6.96 5.15
N ILE A 136 13.28 -7.65 4.08
CA ILE A 136 14.06 -8.76 3.51
C ILE A 136 15.30 -8.21 2.80
N ALA A 137 15.17 -7.14 2.01
CA ALA A 137 16.33 -6.51 1.34
C ALA A 137 17.32 -5.90 2.35
N ALA A 138 16.82 -5.49 3.51
CA ALA A 138 17.61 -5.00 4.62
C ALA A 138 18.33 -6.09 5.42
N GLY A 139 18.10 -7.37 5.11
CA GLY A 139 18.67 -8.50 5.86
C GLY A 139 18.07 -8.69 7.25
N LYS A 140 16.93 -8.04 7.57
CA LYS A 140 16.22 -8.16 8.85
C LYS A 140 15.31 -9.39 8.91
N LYS A 141 14.98 -9.96 7.73
CA LYS A 141 14.29 -11.24 7.47
C LYS A 141 15.02 -11.89 6.27
N THR A 142 15.23 -13.19 6.09
CA THR A 142 14.76 -14.43 6.72
C THR A 142 13.75 -15.13 5.83
#